data_AF-A0A2D2LT38-F1
#
_entry.id   AF-A0A2D2LT38-F1
#
_cell.length_a   1.000
_cell.length_b   1.000
_cell.length_c   1.000
_cell.angle_alpha   90.00
_cell.angle_beta   90.00
_cell.angle_gamma   90.00
#
_symmetry.space_group_name_H-M   'P 1'
#
loop_
_entity.id
_entity.type
_entity.pdbx_description
1 polymer ?
#
loop_
_entity_poly.entity_id
_entity_poly.type
_entity_poly.pdbx_seq_one_letter_code
_entity_poly.pdbx_strand_id
1 'polypeptide(L)'
;MVVYFGHSSYQKNVYYITVLTIVSAFILKDDHHHDHDHDHDHNMKAAYLHVLADALTSVLAIVALLTGKYMGIIWIDPVMGIIGAIVILHWSYGLIKESSTVLLDKSVDVSTFEKISQTLDKKNTIINDIHVWKIASTHQAAILSVSSPSPLSTEEYKKILLESLPQLSHMSVEVNKT
;
A
#
# COMPACT_ATOMS: atom_id res chain seq x y z
N MET A 1 13.81 -45.92 -18.13
CA MET A 1 12.67 -46.12 -19.04
C MET A 1 12.13 -44.74 -19.40
N VAL A 2 12.67 -44.15 -20.48
CA VAL A 2 12.37 -42.79 -20.93
C VAL A 2 11.14 -42.87 -21.82
N VAL A 3 10.02 -42.30 -21.38
CA VAL A 3 8.80 -42.25 -22.18
C VAL A 3 8.97 -41.18 -23.24
N TYR A 4 9.18 -41.60 -24.49
CA TYR A 4 9.07 -40.77 -25.69
C TYR A 4 7.60 -40.35 -25.87
N PHE A 5 7.12 -39.37 -25.09
CA PHE A 5 5.86 -38.69 -25.43
C PHE A 5 6.15 -37.69 -26.56
N GLY A 6 5.48 -37.92 -27.68
CA GLY A 6 5.80 -37.37 -28.98
C GLY A 6 5.94 -35.84 -29.04
N HIS A 7 6.97 -35.43 -29.78
CA HIS A 7 7.27 -34.05 -30.20
C HIS A 7 6.04 -33.26 -30.68
N SER A 8 5.03 -33.94 -31.27
CA SER A 8 3.77 -33.35 -31.75
C SER A 8 2.84 -32.86 -30.63
N SER A 9 2.76 -33.57 -29.49
CA SER A 9 1.90 -33.17 -28.36
C SER A 9 2.50 -31.99 -27.58
N TYR A 10 3.82 -31.93 -27.49
CA TYR A 10 4.53 -30.83 -26.83
C TYR A 10 4.34 -29.50 -27.59
N GLN A 11 4.46 -29.51 -28.91
CA GLN A 11 4.23 -28.33 -29.75
C GLN A 11 2.78 -27.83 -29.67
N LYS A 12 1.80 -28.74 -29.60
CA LYS A 12 0.38 -28.38 -29.41
C LYS A 12 0.13 -27.71 -28.07
N ASN A 13 0.67 -28.25 -26.97
CA ASN A 13 0.51 -27.67 -25.64
C ASN A 13 1.12 -26.26 -25.55
N VAL A 14 2.30 -26.06 -26.14
CA VAL A 14 2.96 -24.74 -26.19
C VAL A 14 2.15 -23.74 -27.03
N TYR A 15 1.54 -24.19 -28.13
CA TYR A 15 0.66 -23.36 -28.94
C TYR A 15 -0.56 -22.88 -28.14
N TYR A 16 -1.25 -23.78 -27.42
CA TYR A 16 -2.39 -23.40 -26.58
C TYR A 16 -2.02 -22.39 -25.49
N ILE A 17 -0.88 -22.58 -24.82
CA ILE A 17 -0.40 -21.64 -23.80
C ILE A 17 -0.12 -20.26 -24.42
N THR A 18 0.58 -20.22 -25.56
CA THR A 18 0.92 -18.94 -26.22
C THR A 18 -0.33 -18.19 -26.67
N VAL A 19 -1.31 -18.91 -27.24
CA VAL A 19 -2.58 -18.31 -27.66
C VAL A 19 -3.37 -17.79 -26.45
N LEU A 20 -3.46 -18.55 -25.37
CA LEU A 20 -4.12 -18.12 -24.14
C LEU A 20 -3.49 -16.85 -23.56
N THR A 21 -2.16 -16.79 -23.48
CA THR A 21 -1.44 -15.62 -22.97
C THR A 21 -1.70 -14.36 -23.82
N ILE A 22 -1.70 -14.48 -25.15
CA ILE A 22 -1.97 -13.34 -26.04
C ILE A 22 -3.40 -12.85 -25.88
N VAL A 23 -4.37 -13.76 -25.78
CA VAL A 23 -5.78 -13.41 -25.56
C VAL A 23 -5.98 -12.69 -24.22
N SER A 24 -5.38 -13.21 -23.15
CA SER A 24 -5.42 -12.55 -21.83
C SER A 24 -4.78 -11.15 -21.87
N ALA A 25 -3.64 -11.00 -22.54
CA ALA A 25 -2.97 -9.70 -22.67
C ALA A 25 -3.79 -8.69 -23.49
N PHE A 26 -4.53 -9.15 -24.50
CA PHE A 26 -5.38 -8.28 -25.31
C PHE A 26 -6.63 -7.83 -24.55
N ILE A 27 -7.25 -8.74 -23.79
CA ILE A 27 -8.39 -8.44 -22.91
C ILE A 27 -8.01 -7.44 -21.82
N LEU A 28 -6.81 -7.57 -21.25
CA LEU A 28 -6.35 -6.72 -20.15
C LEU A 28 -5.96 -5.30 -20.59
N LYS A 29 -5.82 -5.06 -21.90
CA LYS A 29 -5.43 -3.77 -22.47
C LYS A 29 -6.60 -2.77 -22.61
N ASP A 30 -7.84 -3.23 -22.44
CA ASP A 30 -9.02 -2.48 -22.90
C ASP A 30 -9.82 -1.77 -21.80
N ASP A 31 -9.21 -1.43 -20.66
CA ASP A 31 -9.89 -0.61 -19.65
C ASP A 31 -9.00 0.48 -19.04
N HIS A 32 -9.64 1.65 -18.88
CA HIS A 32 -9.26 2.84 -18.10
C HIS A 32 -8.71 4.05 -18.88
N HIS A 33 -9.57 4.63 -19.72
CA HIS A 33 -9.64 6.08 -19.88
C HIS A 33 -10.65 6.65 -18.87
N HIS A 34 -10.16 7.10 -17.72
CA HIS A 34 -10.86 8.09 -16.91
C HIS A 34 -9.83 9.08 -16.35
N ASP A 35 -9.73 10.22 -17.03
CA ASP A 35 -9.33 11.50 -16.42
C ASP A 35 -10.19 11.70 -15.17
N HIS A 36 -9.60 12.09 -14.04
CA HIS A 36 -10.11 13.15 -13.17
C HIS A 36 -9.09 13.50 -12.08
N ASP A 37 -8.74 14.78 -12.11
CA ASP A 37 -8.40 15.71 -11.04
C ASP A 37 -7.16 15.53 -10.14
N HIS A 38 -6.50 16.68 -10.06
CA HIS A 38 -5.33 17.04 -9.30
C HIS A 38 -5.57 16.92 -7.79
N ASP A 39 -4.96 15.93 -7.14
CA ASP A 39 -4.55 16.07 -5.75
C ASP A 39 -3.28 15.24 -5.46
N HIS A 40 -2.40 15.80 -4.63
CA HIS A 40 -0.97 15.48 -4.55
C HIS A 40 -0.61 13.99 -4.23
N ASP A 41 -0.46 13.21 -5.29
CA ASP A 41 0.76 12.54 -5.79
C ASP A 41 1.50 11.41 -5.03
N HIS A 42 1.16 11.05 -3.79
CA HIS A 42 1.82 9.89 -3.16
C HIS A 42 1.10 8.57 -3.47
N ASN A 43 -0.24 8.60 -3.44
CA ASN A 43 -1.05 7.42 -3.73
C ASN A 43 -0.98 7.05 -5.23
N MET A 44 -0.99 8.05 -6.12
CA MET A 44 -0.79 7.83 -7.55
C MET A 44 0.62 7.35 -7.87
N LYS A 45 1.66 7.89 -7.24
CA LYS A 45 3.02 7.41 -7.44
C LYS A 45 3.22 5.99 -6.90
N ALA A 46 2.61 5.65 -5.77
CA ALA A 46 2.61 4.28 -5.24
C ALA A 46 1.86 3.31 -6.17
N ALA A 47 0.66 3.69 -6.63
CA ALA A 47 -0.11 2.89 -7.60
C ALA A 47 0.64 2.74 -8.93
N TYR A 48 1.28 3.79 -9.43
CA TYR A 48 2.09 3.76 -10.64
C TYR A 48 3.33 2.86 -10.49
N LEU A 49 4.05 2.97 -9.38
CA LEU A 49 5.19 2.11 -9.08
C LEU A 49 4.77 0.64 -8.90
N HIS A 50 3.58 0.40 -8.34
CA HIS A 50 2.99 -0.93 -8.22
C HIS A 50 2.68 -1.53 -9.59
N VAL A 51 1.96 -0.79 -10.45
CA VAL A 51 1.63 -1.23 -11.82
C VAL A 51 2.90 -1.43 -12.67
N LEU A 52 3.89 -0.56 -12.53
CA LEU A 52 5.18 -0.70 -13.21
C LEU A 52 5.94 -1.95 -12.75
N ALA A 53 5.93 -2.24 -11.45
CA ALA A 53 6.53 -3.45 -10.90
C ALA A 53 5.83 -4.70 -11.45
N ASP A 54 4.49 -4.73 -11.50
CA ASP A 54 3.72 -5.84 -12.04
C ASP A 54 3.96 -6.05 -13.55
N ALA A 55 4.10 -4.96 -14.30
CA ALA A 55 4.42 -5.01 -15.73
C ALA A 55 5.84 -5.57 -15.96
N LEU A 56 6.83 -5.08 -15.20
CA LEU A 56 8.22 -5.55 -15.31
C LEU A 56 8.34 -7.04 -14.92
N THR A 57 7.62 -7.44 -13.87
CA THR A 57 7.48 -8.84 -13.45
C THR A 57 6.99 -9.72 -14.57
N SER A 58 5.89 -9.30 -15.21
CA SER A 58 5.25 -10.05 -16.29
C SER A 58 6.21 -10.21 -17.48
N VAL A 59 6.93 -9.14 -17.84
CA VAL A 59 7.96 -9.18 -18.90
C VAL A 59 9.10 -10.12 -18.54
N LEU A 60 9.63 -10.06 -17.32
CA LEU A 60 10.71 -10.93 -16.87
C LEU A 60 10.29 -12.40 -16.83
N ALA A 61 9.06 -12.69 -16.40
CA ALA A 61 8.49 -14.04 -16.43
C ALA A 61 8.38 -14.60 -17.86
N ILE A 62 7.91 -13.78 -18.81
CA ILE A 62 7.84 -14.16 -20.23
C ILE A 62 9.23 -14.44 -20.79
N VAL A 63 10.22 -13.58 -20.51
CA VAL A 63 11.62 -13.77 -20.95
C VAL A 63 12.22 -15.04 -20.36
N ALA A 64 11.95 -15.35 -19.09
CA ALA A 64 12.39 -16.58 -18.44
C ALA A 64 11.81 -17.82 -19.13
N LEU A 65 10.49 -17.82 -19.41
CA LEU A 65 9.81 -18.91 -20.11
C LEU A 65 10.33 -19.10 -21.55
N LEU A 66 10.56 -18.00 -22.28
CA LEU A 66 11.12 -18.05 -23.64
C LEU A 66 12.56 -18.58 -23.63
N THR A 67 13.39 -18.13 -22.71
CA THR A 67 14.78 -18.58 -22.59
C THR A 67 14.85 -20.08 -22.28
N GLY A 68 14.00 -20.57 -21.36
CA GLY A 68 13.89 -22.00 -21.07
C GLY A 68 13.38 -22.83 -22.25
N LYS A 69 12.42 -22.29 -23.01
CA LYS A 69 11.91 -22.92 -24.23
C LYS A 69 12.99 -23.11 -25.30
N TYR A 70 13.85 -22.10 -25.52
CA TYR A 70 14.85 -22.16 -26.60
C TYR A 70 16.12 -22.96 -26.23
N MET A 71 16.49 -23.05 -24.95
CA MET A 71 17.71 -23.77 -24.55
C MET A 71 17.51 -25.29 -24.38
N GLY A 72 16.28 -25.82 -24.43
CA GLY A 72 16.01 -27.27 -24.52
C GLY A 72 16.44 -28.11 -23.31
N ILE A 73 16.83 -27.46 -22.20
CA ILE A 73 17.28 -28.14 -20.98
C ILE A 73 16.05 -28.41 -20.11
N ILE A 74 15.67 -29.68 -19.97
CA ILE A 74 14.51 -30.15 -19.19
C ILE A 74 14.57 -29.68 -17.71
N TRP A 75 15.77 -29.41 -17.21
CA TRP A 75 16.01 -28.91 -15.86
C TRP A 75 15.76 -27.40 -15.68
N ILE A 76 15.60 -26.62 -16.76
CA ILE A 76 15.35 -25.19 -16.64
C ILE A 76 13.96 -24.91 -16.08
N ASP A 77 12.96 -25.74 -16.36
CA ASP A 77 11.58 -25.54 -15.91
C ASP A 77 11.45 -25.49 -14.37
N PRO A 78 11.96 -26.47 -13.58
CA PRO A 78 11.94 -26.37 -12.12
C PRO A 78 12.85 -25.26 -11.57
N VAL A 79 13.99 -24.96 -12.22
CA VAL A 79 14.90 -23.87 -11.79
C VAL A 79 14.25 -22.50 -11.97
N MET A 80 13.58 -22.26 -13.09
CA MET A 80 12.85 -21.03 -13.34
C MET A 80 11.65 -20.88 -12.40
N GLY A 81 10.98 -21.98 -12.06
CA GLY A 81 9.93 -21.99 -11.03
C GLY A 81 10.45 -21.55 -9.66
N ILE A 82 11.63 -22.02 -9.24
CA ILE A 82 12.27 -21.61 -7.97
C ILE A 82 12.66 -20.13 -8.00
N ILE A 83 13.27 -19.66 -9.09
CA ILE A 83 13.66 -18.26 -9.25
C ILE A 83 12.42 -17.36 -9.19
N GLY A 84 11.36 -17.71 -9.94
CA GLY A 84 10.09 -16.99 -9.93
C GLY A 84 9.45 -16.96 -8.53
N ALA A 85 9.45 -18.09 -7.83
CA ALA A 85 8.93 -18.17 -6.47
C ALA A 85 9.68 -17.25 -5.50
N ILE A 86 11.02 -17.18 -5.58
CA ILE A 86 11.85 -16.29 -4.75
C ILE A 86 11.54 -14.82 -5.05
N VAL A 87 11.41 -14.45 -6.33
CA VAL A 87 11.09 -13.08 -6.75
C VAL A 87 9.71 -12.66 -6.22
N ILE A 88 8.70 -13.50 -6.39
CA ILE A 88 7.34 -13.24 -5.87
C ILE A 88 7.37 -13.12 -4.35
N LEU A 89 8.04 -14.04 -3.64
CA LEU A 89 8.18 -14.00 -2.18
C LEU A 89 8.81 -12.70 -1.69
N HIS A 90 9.86 -12.23 -2.36
CA HIS A 90 10.54 -10.99 -1.98
C HIS A 90 9.60 -9.78 -2.07
N TRP A 91 8.78 -9.69 -3.13
CA TRP A 91 7.81 -8.61 -3.28
C TRP A 91 6.61 -8.74 -2.36
N SER A 92 6.05 -9.94 -2.22
CA SER A 92 4.96 -10.20 -1.27
C SER A 92 5.37 -9.82 0.15
N TYR A 93 6.61 -10.11 0.55
CA TYR A 93 7.13 -9.70 1.85
C TYR A 93 7.21 -8.17 2.01
N GLY A 94 7.65 -7.45 0.98
CA GLY A 94 7.67 -5.98 0.97
C GLY A 94 6.27 -5.39 1.14
N LEU A 95 5.30 -5.87 0.36
CA LEU A 95 3.90 -5.44 0.45
C LEU A 95 3.30 -5.74 1.82
N ILE A 96 3.48 -6.96 2.34
CA ILE A 96 2.99 -7.33 3.68
C ILE A 96 3.59 -6.39 4.73
N LYS A 97 4.87 -6.05 4.65
CA LYS A 97 5.52 -5.16 5.62
C LYS A 97 4.96 -3.74 5.56
N GLU A 98 4.72 -3.23 4.36
CA GLU A 98 4.14 -1.90 4.15
C GLU A 98 2.68 -1.85 4.63
N SER A 99 1.85 -2.81 4.21
CA SER A 99 0.46 -2.92 4.67
C SER A 99 0.37 -3.16 6.17
N SER A 100 1.26 -3.97 6.74
CA SER A 100 1.31 -4.21 8.20
C SER A 100 1.67 -2.94 8.97
N THR A 101 2.50 -2.06 8.42
CA THR A 101 2.84 -0.80 9.10
C THR A 101 1.63 0.14 9.20
N VAL A 102 0.76 0.12 8.19
CA VAL A 102 -0.50 0.87 8.18
C VAL A 102 -1.54 0.20 9.09
N LEU A 103 -1.70 -1.13 8.99
CA LEU A 103 -2.72 -1.89 9.73
C LEU A 103 -2.40 -2.04 11.23
N LEU A 104 -1.12 -2.16 11.59
CA LEU A 104 -0.69 -2.20 12.98
C LEU A 104 -0.69 -0.81 13.63
N ASP A 105 -1.18 0.21 12.92
CA ASP A 105 -1.27 1.59 13.36
C ASP A 105 0.02 2.00 14.08
N LYS A 106 1.18 1.79 13.41
CA LYS A 106 2.49 2.03 13.99
C LYS A 106 2.57 3.53 14.31
N SER A 107 2.19 3.78 15.56
CA SER A 107 1.99 5.00 16.32
C SER A 107 2.38 6.27 15.58
N VAL A 108 1.39 7.16 15.47
CA VAL A 108 1.58 8.57 15.19
C VAL A 108 2.87 9.09 15.81
N ASP A 109 3.61 9.84 14.99
CA ASP A 109 4.88 10.46 15.32
C ASP A 109 4.79 11.14 16.69
N VAL A 110 5.69 10.78 17.62
CA VAL A 110 5.75 11.31 18.98
C VAL A 110 5.74 12.85 18.96
N SER A 111 6.29 13.45 17.91
CA SER A 111 6.27 14.89 17.69
C SER A 111 4.87 15.50 17.56
N THR A 112 3.89 14.78 17.01
CA THR A 112 2.48 15.23 16.96
C THR A 112 1.90 15.28 18.37
N PHE A 113 2.14 14.25 19.18
CA PHE A 113 1.66 14.20 20.56
C PHE A 113 2.28 15.32 21.41
N GLU A 114 3.59 15.54 21.31
CA GLU A 114 4.28 16.62 22.03
C GLU A 114 3.72 18.00 21.67
N LYS A 115 3.41 18.25 20.39
CA LYS A 115 2.79 19.51 19.94
C LYS A 115 1.39 19.70 20.51
N ILE A 116 0.56 18.65 20.54
CA ILE A 116 -0.79 18.73 21.13
C ILE A 116 -0.69 19.06 22.62
N SER A 117 0.20 18.37 23.34
CA SER A 117 0.45 18.61 24.76
C SER A 117 0.89 20.04 25.03
N GLN A 118 1.89 20.56 24.29
CA GLN A 118 2.36 21.94 24.45
C GLN A 118 1.30 23.00 24.14
N THR A 119 0.44 22.75 23.15
CA THR A 119 -0.63 23.68 22.77
C THR A 119 -1.73 23.74 23.84
N LEU A 120 -2.08 22.60 24.44
CA LEU A 120 -3.14 22.52 25.46
C LEU A 120 -2.67 22.95 26.86
N ASP A 121 -1.40 22.71 27.21
CA ASP A 121 -0.81 23.22 28.46
C ASP A 121 -0.90 24.75 28.57
N LYS A 122 -0.71 25.47 27.44
CA LYS A 122 -0.85 26.93 27.39
C LYS A 122 -2.25 27.45 27.72
N LYS A 123 -3.26 26.58 27.71
CA LYS A 123 -4.66 26.92 28.01
C LYS A 123 -5.12 26.44 29.39
N ASN A 124 -4.21 25.95 30.22
CA ASN A 124 -4.53 25.38 31.53
C ASN A 124 -5.56 24.23 31.39
N THR A 125 -5.36 23.41 30.36
CA THR A 125 -6.22 22.28 29.99
C THR A 125 -5.42 21.00 30.17
N ILE A 126 -5.93 20.08 30.98
CA ILE A 126 -5.35 18.77 31.24
C ILE A 126 -5.86 17.79 30.18
N ILE A 127 -4.96 17.02 29.57
CA ILE A 127 -5.32 15.94 28.66
C ILE A 127 -5.51 14.67 29.48
N ASN A 128 -6.72 14.11 29.49
CA ASN A 128 -7.02 12.88 30.21
C ASN A 128 -6.73 11.66 29.34
N ASP A 129 -7.07 11.74 28.06
CA ASP A 129 -6.83 10.67 27.09
C ASP A 129 -6.64 11.27 25.71
N ILE A 130 -5.77 10.66 24.91
CA ILE A 130 -5.52 11.08 23.53
C ILE A 130 -5.09 9.89 22.68
N HIS A 131 -5.83 9.70 21.60
CA HIS A 131 -5.56 8.70 20.59
C HIS A 131 -5.47 9.39 19.25
N VAL A 132 -4.33 9.27 18.58
CA VAL A 132 -4.11 9.80 17.24
C VAL A 132 -3.74 8.64 16.34
N TRP A 133 -4.37 8.56 15.17
CA TRP A 133 -4.07 7.54 14.15
C TRP A 133 -3.99 8.17 12.77
N LYS A 134 -3.33 7.46 11.85
CA LYS A 134 -3.16 7.92 10.47
C LYS A 134 -4.27 7.35 9.59
N ILE A 135 -5.00 8.22 8.89
CA ILE A 135 -6.11 7.84 8.01
C ILE A 135 -5.68 7.79 6.55
N ALA A 136 -4.76 8.67 6.15
CA ALA A 136 -4.18 8.69 4.81
C ALA A 136 -2.71 9.14 4.88
N SER A 137 -2.00 9.08 3.75
CA SER A 137 -0.58 9.48 3.62
C SER A 137 -0.26 10.83 4.27
N THR A 138 -1.18 11.79 4.19
CA THR A 138 -1.05 13.16 4.73
C THR A 138 -2.11 13.53 5.78
N HIS A 139 -3.09 12.65 6.06
CA HIS A 139 -4.23 12.96 6.94
C HIS A 139 -4.19 12.11 8.21
N GLN A 140 -4.41 12.76 9.35
CA GLN A 140 -4.48 12.16 10.68
C GLN A 140 -5.85 12.42 11.32
N ALA A 141 -6.30 11.47 12.12
CA ALA A 141 -7.46 11.63 12.99
C ALA A 141 -7.02 11.62 14.45
N ALA A 142 -7.70 12.41 15.29
CA ALA A 142 -7.47 12.43 16.72
C ALA A 142 -8.79 12.36 17.50
N ILE A 143 -8.78 11.59 18.58
CA ILE A 143 -9.76 11.68 19.65
C ILE A 143 -9.00 12.11 20.90
N LEU A 144 -9.50 13.14 21.57
CA LEU A 144 -8.95 13.60 22.84
C LEU A 144 -10.05 13.91 23.85
N SER A 145 -9.78 13.58 25.11
CA SER A 145 -10.60 13.96 26.25
C SER A 145 -9.80 14.93 27.11
N VAL A 146 -10.37 16.12 27.33
CA VAL A 146 -9.70 17.21 28.03
C VAL A 146 -10.52 17.72 29.20
N SER A 147 -9.83 18.08 30.27
CA SER A 147 -10.43 18.65 31.47
C SER A 147 -9.84 20.04 31.75
N SER A 148 -10.70 21.03 32.00
CA SER A 148 -10.24 22.39 32.34
C SER A 148 -11.14 23.03 33.40
N PRO A 149 -10.59 23.85 34.32
CA PRO A 149 -11.38 24.66 35.26
C PRO A 149 -12.25 25.72 34.56
N SER A 150 -11.92 26.10 33.33
CA SER A 150 -12.67 27.07 32.52
C SER A 150 -12.73 26.54 31.08
N PRO A 151 -13.60 25.56 30.81
CA PRO A 151 -13.60 24.85 29.53
C PRO A 151 -14.00 25.78 28.39
N LEU A 152 -13.17 25.80 27.35
CA LEU A 152 -13.50 26.36 26.04
C LEU A 152 -14.56 25.51 25.34
N SER A 153 -15.21 26.09 24.33
CA SER A 153 -16.10 25.33 23.46
C SER A 153 -15.32 24.30 22.64
N THR A 154 -16.01 23.21 22.25
CA THR A 154 -15.43 22.14 21.44
C THR A 154 -14.83 22.66 20.12
N GLU A 155 -15.47 23.66 19.51
CA GLU A 155 -15.02 24.27 18.26
C GLU A 155 -13.76 25.13 18.43
N GLU A 156 -13.60 25.79 19.58
CA GLU A 156 -12.37 26.55 19.88
C GLU A 156 -11.16 25.62 20.05
N TYR A 157 -11.34 24.48 20.73
CA TYR A 157 -10.28 23.48 20.83
C TYR A 157 -9.88 22.93 19.47
N LYS A 158 -10.86 22.58 18.63
CA LYS A 158 -10.60 22.13 17.25
C LYS A 158 -9.81 23.18 16.48
N LYS A 159 -10.23 24.45 16.53
CA LYS A 159 -9.55 25.54 15.82
C LYS A 159 -8.09 25.70 16.26
N ILE A 160 -7.84 25.70 17.56
CA ILE A 160 -6.48 25.83 18.13
C ILE A 160 -5.58 24.67 17.68
N LEU A 161 -6.12 23.45 17.68
CA LEU A 161 -5.38 22.27 17.29
C LEU A 161 -5.14 22.21 15.77
N LEU A 162 -6.12 22.62 14.95
CA LEU A 162 -5.96 22.77 13.49
C LEU A 162 -4.91 23.83 13.13
N GLU A 163 -4.85 24.95 13.85
CA GLU A 163 -3.81 25.98 13.66
C GLU A 163 -2.40 25.45 13.97
N SER A 164 -2.28 24.57 14.98
CA SER A 164 -1.00 23.99 15.38
C SER A 164 -0.60 22.76 14.53
N LEU A 165 -1.59 22.03 14.01
CA LEU A 165 -1.45 20.73 13.35
C LEU A 165 -2.44 20.63 12.17
N PRO A 166 -2.08 21.18 11.00
CA PRO A 166 -2.96 21.21 9.83
C PRO A 166 -3.24 19.81 9.26
N GLN A 167 -2.44 18.80 9.60
CA GLN A 167 -2.67 17.40 9.21
C GLN A 167 -3.82 16.70 9.95
N LEU A 168 -4.40 17.30 10.99
CA LEU A 168 -5.54 16.74 11.74
C LEU A 168 -6.86 17.05 11.03
N SER A 169 -7.30 16.15 10.16
CA SER A 169 -8.48 16.34 9.32
C SER A 169 -9.77 15.92 9.99
N HIS A 170 -9.70 14.95 10.91
CA HIS A 170 -10.84 14.49 11.69
C HIS A 170 -10.52 14.55 13.19
N MET A 171 -11.37 15.24 13.95
CA MET A 171 -11.15 15.42 15.38
C MET A 171 -12.43 15.32 16.19
N SER A 172 -12.39 14.49 17.23
CA SER A 172 -13.41 14.48 18.29
C SER A 172 -12.77 14.96 19.59
N VAL A 173 -13.39 15.97 20.21
CA VAL A 173 -12.94 16.52 21.49
C VAL A 173 -14.05 16.35 22.50
N GLU A 174 -13.77 15.60 23.56
CA GLU A 174 -14.63 15.51 24.73
C GLU A 174 -14.13 16.48 25.78
N VAL A 175 -15.03 17.31 26.32
CA VAL A 175 -14.67 18.36 27.30
C VAL A 175 -15.34 18.05 28.63
N ASN A 176 -14.51 17.75 29.62
CA ASN A 176 -14.92 17.50 30.99
C ASN A 176 -14.65 18.72 31.87
N LYS A 177 -15.56 19.01 32.81
CA LYS A 177 -15.34 20.03 33.84
C LYS A 177 -14.59 19.39 35.01
N THR A 178 -13.50 20.02 35.42
CA THR A 178 -12.71 19.62 36.61
C THR A 178 -12.99 20.56 37.77
#